data_AF-A0A9P3UQK9-F1
#
_entry.id   AF-A0A9P3UQK9-F1
#
_cell.length_a   1.000
_cell.length_b   1.000
_cell.length_c   1.000
_cell.angle_alpha   90.00
_cell.angle_beta   90.00
_cell.angle_gamma   90.00
#
_symmetry.space_group_name_H-M   'P 1'
#
loop_
_entity.id
_entity.type
_entity.pdbx_description
1 polymer ?
#
loop_
_entity_poly.entity_id
_entity_poly.type
_entity_poly.pdbx_seq_one_letter_code
_entity_poly.pdbx_strand_id
1 'polypeptide(L)'
;MDLSAVQSLPPPTISQHAVLSTPQDFIDAWKFELAHDFGKGGLPASWAPGQSGPKQWGGEDQKVDLPGNPTALALSADATSLAVAVNSQVLIYDATTLAVRRKRRYVGAIGLLAFHPSGRFLLSSSTVFGNRKVQEYIHLWDLGAEAGAGDWDAFTSRILDVSVEALVNERSWSAAEVEAMSPALKASLEELFHTAELRRDVQRGDALEGHLAGFGSRPFTHDGKFLFYIGGIVGWTRRI
;
A
#
# COMPACT_ATOMS: atom_id res chain seq x y z
N MET A 1 11.87 -34.58 0.47
CA MET A 1 12.49 -33.48 1.25
C MET A 1 13.14 -34.15 2.44
N ASP A 2 14.47 -34.17 2.44
CA ASP A 2 15.26 -34.76 3.50
C ASP A 2 15.40 -33.73 4.63
N LEU A 3 14.92 -34.06 5.83
CA LEU A 3 14.92 -33.20 7.02
C LEU A 3 16.13 -33.45 7.93
N SER A 4 17.15 -34.17 7.44
CA SER A 4 18.26 -34.66 8.28
C SER A 4 19.42 -33.68 8.53
N ALA A 5 19.33 -32.41 8.13
CA ALA A 5 20.40 -31.43 8.33
C ALA A 5 19.92 -30.19 9.11
N VAL A 6 19.48 -30.38 10.36
CA VAL A 6 19.55 -29.29 11.35
C VAL A 6 20.97 -29.28 11.88
N GLN A 7 21.84 -28.53 11.20
CA GLN A 7 23.19 -28.27 11.69
C GLN A 7 23.03 -27.43 12.97
N SER A 8 23.36 -28.02 14.12
CA SER A 8 23.32 -27.31 15.40
C SER A 8 24.23 -26.09 15.32
N LEU A 9 23.70 -24.91 15.62
CA LEU A 9 24.48 -23.67 15.66
C LEU A 9 25.64 -23.84 16.66
N PRO A 10 26.87 -23.43 16.31
CA PRO A 10 27.96 -23.42 17.27
C PRO A 10 27.61 -22.47 18.42
N PRO A 11 27.95 -22.82 19.68
CA PRO A 11 27.70 -21.94 20.81
C PRO A 11 28.50 -20.64 20.64
N PRO A 12 27.97 -19.49 21.09
CA PRO A 12 28.70 -18.22 21.01
C PRO A 12 30.01 -18.31 21.82
N THR A 13 31.10 -17.86 21.21
CA THR A 13 32.43 -17.84 21.85
C THR A 13 32.53 -16.61 22.75
N ILE A 14 32.39 -16.79 24.06
CA ILE A 14 32.80 -15.77 25.03
C ILE A 14 34.28 -16.03 25.33
N SER A 15 35.14 -15.05 25.10
CA SER A 15 36.52 -15.09 25.62
C SER A 15 36.45 -15.35 27.13
N GLN A 16 36.96 -16.49 27.58
CA GLN A 16 36.70 -17.07 28.92
C GLN A 16 37.21 -16.25 30.13
N HIS A 17 37.60 -14.99 29.92
CA HIS A 17 38.12 -14.09 30.96
C HIS A 17 37.53 -12.65 30.94
N ALA A 18 36.49 -12.37 30.16
CA ALA A 18 35.87 -11.04 30.16
C ALA A 18 34.84 -10.90 31.29
N VAL A 19 35.13 -10.05 32.29
CA VAL A 19 34.12 -9.60 33.26
C VAL A 19 33.23 -8.60 32.55
N LEU A 20 32.02 -9.04 32.16
CA LEU A 20 31.02 -8.19 31.52
C LEU A 20 30.22 -7.49 32.63
N SER A 21 30.50 -6.20 32.85
CA SER A 21 29.91 -5.42 33.95
C SER A 21 28.82 -4.46 33.50
N THR A 22 28.76 -4.16 32.20
CA THR A 22 27.77 -3.28 31.59
C THR A 22 27.14 -3.90 30.32
N PRO A 23 25.97 -3.42 29.87
CA PRO A 23 25.41 -3.81 28.57
C PRO A 23 26.33 -3.49 27.38
N GLN A 24 27.14 -2.44 27.49
CA GLN A 24 28.11 -2.09 26.44
C GLN A 24 29.24 -3.11 26.36
N ASP A 25 29.76 -3.58 27.52
CA ASP A 25 30.78 -4.62 27.57
C ASP A 25 30.29 -5.91 26.88
N PHE A 26 29.01 -6.25 27.07
CA PHE A 26 28.39 -7.40 26.40
C PHE A 26 28.31 -7.20 24.89
N ILE A 27 27.89 -6.04 24.39
CA ILE A 27 27.83 -5.75 22.94
C ILE A 27 29.23 -5.80 22.32
N ASP A 28 30.24 -5.27 23.00
CA ASP A 28 31.61 -5.22 22.50
C ASP A 28 32.27 -6.61 22.50
N ALA A 29 31.96 -7.44 23.50
CA ALA A 29 32.51 -8.80 23.64
C ALA A 29 31.73 -9.87 22.85
N TRP A 30 30.42 -9.67 22.64
CA TRP A 30 29.57 -10.64 21.95
C TRP A 30 29.47 -10.30 20.47
N LYS A 31 30.21 -11.04 19.64
CA LYS A 31 30.05 -11.02 18.18
C LYS A 31 29.44 -12.34 17.73
N PHE A 32 28.27 -12.26 17.11
CA PHE A 32 27.70 -13.41 16.43
C PHE A 32 28.39 -13.58 15.07
N GLU A 33 29.39 -14.45 15.03
CA GLU A 33 30.02 -14.85 13.77
C GLU A 33 29.24 -16.02 13.18
N LEU A 34 28.42 -15.74 12.16
CA LEU A 34 27.86 -16.79 11.33
C LEU A 34 29.03 -17.50 10.64
N ALA A 35 29.19 -18.80 10.90
CA ALA A 35 30.25 -19.58 10.28
C ALA A 35 30.22 -19.42 8.75
N HIS A 36 29.03 -19.47 8.14
CA HIS A 36 28.79 -19.25 6.72
C HIS A 36 27.54 -18.36 6.55
N ASP A 37 27.69 -17.19 5.94
CA ASP A 37 26.56 -16.36 5.54
C ASP A 37 25.80 -17.03 4.38
N PHE A 38 24.53 -17.37 4.64
CA PHE A 38 23.50 -17.70 3.66
C PHE A 38 24.03 -18.36 2.39
N GLY A 39 24.36 -19.65 2.45
CA GLY A 39 24.83 -20.42 1.30
C GLY A 39 23.97 -21.66 1.04
N LYS A 40 24.05 -22.22 -0.17
CA LYS A 40 23.46 -23.52 -0.51
C LYS A 40 24.54 -24.43 -1.08
N GLY A 41 24.81 -25.54 -0.41
CA GLY A 41 25.78 -26.54 -0.88
C GLY A 41 27.23 -26.04 -0.89
N GLY A 42 27.63 -25.22 0.09
CA GLY A 42 28.99 -24.68 0.19
C GLY A 42 29.29 -23.50 -0.74
N LEU A 43 28.32 -23.12 -1.59
CA LEU A 43 28.37 -21.88 -2.36
C LEU A 43 27.73 -20.76 -1.52
N PRO A 44 28.45 -19.64 -1.28
CA PRO A 44 27.84 -18.47 -0.65
C PRO A 44 26.73 -17.92 -1.53
N ALA A 45 25.77 -17.21 -0.93
CA ALA A 45 24.75 -16.51 -1.68
C ALA A 45 25.40 -15.56 -2.68
N SER A 46 24.84 -15.46 -3.88
CA SER A 46 25.30 -14.54 -4.92
C SER A 46 25.25 -13.06 -4.49
N TRP A 47 24.46 -12.74 -3.47
CA TRP A 47 24.33 -11.42 -2.85
C TRP A 47 25.23 -11.22 -1.61
N ALA A 48 26.03 -12.22 -1.23
CA ALA A 48 26.95 -12.12 -0.11
C ALA A 48 28.06 -11.09 -0.40
N PRO A 49 28.57 -10.40 0.63
CA PRO A 49 29.70 -9.50 0.50
C PRO A 49 30.88 -10.17 -0.22
N GLY A 50 31.44 -9.51 -1.24
CA GLY A 50 32.68 -9.95 -1.92
C GLY A 50 32.55 -10.76 -3.22
N GLN A 51 31.37 -11.27 -3.59
CA GLN A 51 31.17 -11.91 -4.91
C GLN A 51 30.54 -10.98 -5.95
N SER A 52 29.66 -10.09 -5.50
CA SER A 52 29.24 -8.86 -6.19
C SER A 52 28.68 -7.82 -5.20
N GLY A 53 28.94 -8.03 -3.90
CA GLY A 53 28.43 -7.23 -2.79
C GLY A 53 26.91 -7.33 -2.64
N PRO A 54 26.33 -7.03 -1.46
CA PRO A 54 24.95 -6.59 -1.43
C PRO A 54 24.86 -5.34 -2.32
N LYS A 55 23.82 -5.23 -3.17
CA LYS A 55 23.54 -3.98 -3.89
C LYS A 55 23.56 -2.86 -2.86
N GLN A 56 24.50 -1.93 -3.00
CA GLN A 56 24.57 -0.79 -2.09
C GLN A 56 23.30 0.06 -2.30
N TRP A 57 22.79 0.68 -1.22
CA TRP A 57 21.78 1.74 -1.39
C TRP A 57 22.31 2.79 -2.38
N GLY A 58 21.49 3.15 -3.35
CA GLY A 58 21.90 3.97 -4.50
C GLY A 58 22.27 3.18 -5.76
N GLY A 59 22.44 1.86 -5.67
CA GLY A 59 22.68 0.95 -6.80
C GLY A 59 21.40 0.36 -7.40
N GLU A 60 20.26 1.03 -7.23
CA GLU A 60 18.99 0.58 -7.78
C GLU A 60 18.99 0.71 -9.31
N ASP A 61 18.48 -0.31 -10.01
CA ASP A 61 18.44 -0.30 -11.48
C ASP A 61 17.44 0.73 -12.01
N GLN A 62 16.39 1.04 -11.23
CA GLN A 62 15.35 2.01 -11.58
C GLN A 62 14.79 2.69 -10.32
N LYS A 63 14.28 3.92 -10.50
CA LYS A 63 13.55 4.70 -9.49
C LYS A 63 12.28 5.25 -10.10
N VAL A 64 11.23 5.32 -9.30
CA VAL A 64 9.95 5.93 -9.69
C VAL A 64 9.78 7.23 -8.92
N ASP A 65 9.61 8.33 -9.65
CA ASP A 65 9.16 9.57 -9.05
C ASP A 65 7.66 9.47 -8.74
N LEU A 66 7.33 9.52 -7.46
CA LEU A 66 5.96 9.46 -6.99
C LEU A 66 5.36 10.87 -6.93
N PRO A 67 4.05 11.04 -7.24
CA PRO A 67 3.40 12.35 -7.23
C PRO A 67 3.14 12.90 -5.81
N GLY A 68 3.64 12.23 -4.77
CA GLY A 68 3.40 12.57 -3.37
C GLY A 68 4.06 11.58 -2.42
N ASN A 69 3.67 11.65 -1.15
CA ASN A 69 4.25 10.79 -0.12
C ASN A 69 3.63 9.38 -0.16
N PRO A 70 4.41 8.31 -0.39
CA PRO A 70 3.90 6.95 -0.32
C PRO A 70 3.58 6.55 1.12
N THR A 71 2.42 5.91 1.33
CA THR A 71 2.02 5.41 2.65
C THR A 71 2.03 3.88 2.74
N ALA A 72 1.89 3.18 1.62
CA ALA A 72 1.89 1.73 1.55
C ALA A 72 2.33 1.25 0.17
N LEU A 73 2.85 0.02 0.11
CA LEU A 73 3.18 -0.66 -1.13
C LEU A 73 2.88 -2.16 -1.04
N ALA A 74 2.60 -2.79 -2.17
CA ALA A 74 2.43 -4.23 -2.27
C ALA A 74 2.92 -4.72 -3.64
N LEU A 75 3.56 -5.89 -3.67
CA LEU A 75 3.96 -6.57 -4.90
C LEU A 75 3.04 -7.78 -5.13
N SER A 76 2.62 -8.01 -6.37
CA SER A 76 1.84 -9.20 -6.72
C SER A 76 2.70 -10.47 -6.58
N ALA A 77 2.05 -11.62 -6.40
CA ALA A 77 2.74 -12.90 -6.18
C ALA A 77 3.63 -13.35 -7.36
N ASP A 78 3.28 -12.94 -8.57
CA ASP A 78 4.04 -13.15 -9.81
C ASP A 78 5.09 -12.05 -10.08
N ALA A 79 5.22 -11.08 -9.17
CA ALA A 79 6.11 -9.93 -9.28
C ALA A 79 5.93 -9.08 -10.56
N THR A 80 4.76 -9.13 -11.21
CA THR A 80 4.48 -8.34 -12.43
C THR A 80 3.83 -6.99 -12.15
N SER A 81 3.20 -6.84 -10.98
CA SER A 81 2.43 -5.65 -10.62
C SER A 81 2.86 -5.11 -9.26
N LEU A 82 3.14 -3.81 -9.20
CA LEU A 82 3.48 -3.08 -7.98
C LEU A 82 2.35 -2.09 -7.69
N ALA A 83 1.69 -2.22 -6.55
CA ALA A 83 0.73 -1.25 -6.06
C ALA A 83 1.41 -0.30 -5.09
N VAL A 84 1.21 1.01 -5.27
CA VAL A 84 1.72 2.05 -4.38
C VAL A 84 0.58 2.98 -3.99
N ALA A 85 0.37 3.15 -2.69
CA ALA A 85 -0.55 4.14 -2.17
C ALA A 85 0.21 5.46 -1.99
N VAL A 86 -0.28 6.52 -2.62
CA VAL A 86 0.28 7.88 -2.56
C VAL A 86 -0.86 8.84 -2.23
N ASN A 87 -0.75 9.55 -1.11
CA ASN A 87 -1.83 10.38 -0.58
C ASN A 87 -3.17 9.58 -0.45
N SER A 88 -4.19 9.96 -1.21
CA SER A 88 -5.50 9.27 -1.27
C SER A 88 -5.70 8.49 -2.57
N GLN A 89 -4.62 8.09 -3.24
CA GLN A 89 -4.66 7.34 -4.49
C GLN A 89 -3.84 6.06 -4.39
N VAL A 90 -4.28 5.03 -5.13
CA VAL A 90 -3.49 3.83 -5.40
C VAL A 90 -3.12 3.83 -6.87
N LEU A 91 -1.84 3.69 -7.13
CA LEU A 91 -1.25 3.54 -8.46
C LEU A 91 -0.79 2.09 -8.63
N ILE A 92 -1.18 1.48 -9.75
CA ILE A 92 -0.72 0.15 -10.15
C ILE A 92 0.31 0.34 -11.24
N TYR A 93 1.53 -0.09 -10.96
CA TYR A 93 2.65 -0.09 -11.88
C TYR A 93 2.86 -1.48 -12.45
N ASP A 94 3.31 -1.51 -13.70
CA ASP A 94 4.07 -2.64 -14.21
C ASP A 94 5.40 -2.72 -13.45
N ALA A 95 5.69 -3.84 -12.79
CA ALA A 95 6.88 -3.94 -11.94
C ALA A 95 8.21 -3.99 -12.71
N THR A 96 8.18 -4.30 -14.02
CA THR A 96 9.38 -4.40 -14.87
C THR A 96 9.73 -3.06 -15.52
N THR A 97 8.71 -2.36 -16.01
CA THR A 97 8.85 -1.10 -16.76
C THR A 97 8.56 0.13 -15.92
N LEU A 98 7.94 -0.05 -14.74
CA LEU A 98 7.48 1.00 -13.84
C LEU A 98 6.53 2.01 -14.50
N ALA A 99 5.83 1.59 -15.56
CA ALA A 99 4.75 2.35 -16.15
C ALA A 99 3.46 2.20 -15.34
N VAL A 100 2.74 3.30 -15.11
CA VAL A 100 1.43 3.26 -14.46
C VAL A 100 0.42 2.59 -15.40
N ARG A 101 -0.12 1.44 -14.98
CA ARG A 101 -1.17 0.69 -15.67
C ARG A 101 -2.57 1.16 -15.27
N ARG A 102 -2.77 1.45 -13.98
CA ARG A 102 -4.07 1.87 -13.43
C ARG A 102 -3.89 2.85 -12.28
N LYS A 103 -4.87 3.72 -12.10
CA LYS A 103 -4.99 4.62 -10.94
C LYS A 103 -6.39 4.49 -10.35
N ARG A 104 -6.51 4.57 -9.03
CA ARG A 104 -7.80 4.70 -8.33
C ARG A 104 -7.66 5.66 -7.16
N ARG A 105 -8.60 6.59 -7.06
CA ARG A 105 -8.68 7.54 -5.94
C ARG A 105 -9.69 7.05 -4.92
N TYR A 106 -9.43 7.34 -3.66
CA TYR A 106 -10.26 6.96 -2.52
C TYR A 106 -10.60 8.19 -1.67
N VAL A 107 -11.66 8.09 -0.89
CA VAL A 107 -11.93 9.03 0.19
C VAL A 107 -11.08 8.64 1.40
N GLY A 108 -10.30 9.59 1.92
CA GLY A 108 -9.50 9.39 3.13
C GLY A 108 -8.07 8.91 2.89
N ALA A 109 -7.37 8.62 3.98
CA ALA A 109 -5.98 8.18 3.97
C ALA A 109 -5.89 6.67 3.73
N ILE A 110 -4.93 6.23 2.91
CA ILE A 110 -4.77 4.81 2.58
C ILE A 110 -3.73 4.19 3.49
N GLY A 111 -4.10 3.09 4.15
CA GLY A 111 -3.26 2.45 5.19
C GLY A 111 -2.54 1.19 4.73
N LEU A 112 -3.26 0.24 4.15
CA LEU A 112 -2.74 -1.08 3.79
C LEU A 112 -3.10 -1.42 2.35
N LEU A 113 -2.16 -2.07 1.66
CA LEU A 113 -2.37 -2.68 0.35
C LEU A 113 -2.01 -4.17 0.42
N ALA A 114 -2.81 -5.04 -0.21
CA ALA A 114 -2.48 -6.45 -0.34
C ALA A 114 -3.07 -7.05 -1.61
N PHE A 115 -2.22 -7.63 -2.45
CA PHE A 115 -2.70 -8.41 -3.58
C PHE A 115 -3.34 -9.71 -3.09
N HIS A 116 -4.45 -10.07 -3.72
CA HIS A 116 -4.98 -11.42 -3.65
C HIS A 116 -3.95 -12.40 -4.28
N PRO A 117 -3.80 -13.65 -3.78
CA PRO A 117 -2.81 -14.60 -4.30
C PRO A 117 -2.88 -14.86 -5.82
N SER A 118 -4.05 -14.71 -6.44
CA SER A 118 -4.21 -14.83 -7.89
C SER A 118 -3.71 -13.64 -8.72
N GLY A 119 -3.36 -12.52 -8.08
CA GLY A 119 -2.96 -11.27 -8.74
C GLY A 119 -4.12 -10.46 -9.35
N ARG A 120 -5.33 -11.03 -9.45
CA ARG A 120 -6.49 -10.36 -10.06
C ARG A 120 -7.09 -9.24 -9.21
N PHE A 121 -7.04 -9.38 -7.89
CA PHE A 121 -7.65 -8.41 -6.98
C PHE A 121 -6.59 -7.71 -6.14
N LEU A 122 -6.81 -6.43 -5.89
CA LEU A 122 -6.09 -5.67 -4.88
C LEU A 122 -7.01 -5.28 -3.75
N LEU A 123 -6.59 -5.56 -2.53
CA LEU A 123 -7.21 -5.07 -1.32
C LEU A 123 -6.56 -3.76 -0.91
N SER A 124 -7.36 -2.75 -0.56
CA SER A 124 -6.86 -1.51 0.02
C SER A 124 -7.71 -1.06 1.20
N SER A 125 -7.07 -0.55 2.27
CA SER A 125 -7.79 0.07 3.39
C SER A 125 -7.75 1.59 3.28
N SER A 126 -8.87 2.25 3.57
CA SER A 126 -8.97 3.70 3.63
C SER A 126 -9.62 4.16 4.93
N THR A 127 -9.08 5.22 5.53
CA THR A 127 -9.57 5.82 6.77
C THR A 127 -10.08 7.23 6.49
N VAL A 128 -11.36 7.46 6.75
CA VAL A 128 -12.02 8.76 6.63
C VAL A 128 -12.14 9.39 8.00
N PHE A 129 -11.52 10.56 8.18
CA PHE A 129 -11.58 11.32 9.42
C PHE A 129 -12.75 12.29 9.38
N GLY A 130 -13.87 11.92 10.00
CA GLY A 130 -14.98 12.84 10.22
C GLY A 130 -14.86 13.59 11.54
N ASN A 131 -15.65 14.67 11.71
CA ASN A 131 -15.63 15.52 12.91
C ASN A 131 -15.86 14.79 14.25
N ARG A 132 -16.45 13.59 14.24
CA ARG A 132 -16.81 12.84 15.47
C ARG A 132 -16.57 11.33 15.39
N LYS A 133 -16.26 10.79 14.22
CA LYS A 133 -16.05 9.35 14.01
C LYS A 133 -14.99 9.15 12.94
N VAL A 134 -14.06 8.25 13.22
CA VAL A 134 -13.19 7.66 12.23
C VAL A 134 -13.97 6.51 11.60
N GLN A 135 -14.03 6.49 10.27
CA GLN A 135 -14.62 5.39 9.51
C GLN A 135 -13.53 4.73 8.69
N GLU A 136 -13.48 3.41 8.77
CA GLU A 136 -12.52 2.60 8.03
C GLU A 136 -13.28 1.77 7.01
N TYR A 137 -12.71 1.69 5.82
CA TYR A 137 -13.26 0.95 4.71
C TYR A 137 -12.19 0.04 4.11
N ILE A 138 -12.62 -1.14 3.69
CA ILE A 138 -11.81 -2.12 2.98
C ILE A 138 -12.36 -2.24 1.58
N HIS A 139 -11.55 -1.95 0.59
CA HIS A 139 -11.92 -1.97 -0.82
C HIS A 139 -11.34 -3.19 -1.49
N LEU A 140 -12.15 -3.90 -2.26
CA LEU A 140 -11.72 -4.96 -3.15
C LEU A 140 -11.75 -4.42 -4.59
N TRP A 141 -10.58 -4.30 -5.19
CA TRP A 141 -10.43 -3.79 -6.55
C TRP A 141 -10.15 -4.94 -7.53
N ASP A 142 -11.09 -5.23 -8.42
CA ASP A 142 -10.87 -6.14 -9.55
C ASP A 142 -10.00 -5.44 -10.61
N LEU A 143 -8.76 -5.90 -10.75
CA LEU A 143 -7.80 -5.40 -11.74
C LEU A 143 -8.01 -6.03 -13.12
N GLY A 144 -8.84 -7.08 -13.23
CA GLY A 144 -9.24 -7.70 -14.50
C GLY A 144 -10.50 -7.10 -15.11
N ALA A 145 -11.34 -6.45 -14.29
CA ALA A 145 -12.49 -5.71 -14.80
C ALA A 145 -12.02 -4.54 -15.67
N GLU A 146 -12.76 -4.23 -16.73
CA GLU A 146 -12.57 -2.97 -17.44
C GLU A 146 -12.74 -1.81 -16.45
N ALA A 147 -11.96 -0.74 -16.63
CA ALA A 147 -12.05 0.43 -15.77
C ALA A 147 -13.42 1.09 -15.96
N GLY A 148 -14.41 0.64 -15.20
CA GLY A 148 -15.78 1.17 -15.20
C GLY A 148 -15.93 2.48 -14.42
N ALA A 149 -14.83 3.10 -14.01
CA ALA A 149 -14.84 4.41 -13.37
C ALA A 149 -14.75 5.47 -14.48
N GLY A 150 -15.82 6.25 -14.63
CA GLY A 150 -15.79 7.43 -15.48
C GLY A 150 -14.61 8.32 -15.08
N ASP A 151 -14.03 9.02 -16.05
CA ASP A 151 -13.00 10.01 -15.79
C ASP A 151 -13.61 11.16 -14.96
N TRP A 152 -13.61 11.00 -13.63
CA TRP A 152 -14.16 11.98 -12.71
C TRP A 152 -13.41 13.30 -12.74
N ASP A 153 -12.12 13.28 -13.11
CA ASP A 153 -11.34 14.51 -13.27
C ASP A 153 -11.93 15.32 -14.45
N ALA A 154 -12.18 14.67 -15.59
CA ALA A 154 -12.81 15.29 -16.75
C ALA A 154 -14.27 15.70 -16.47
N PHE A 155 -15.05 14.84 -15.80
CA PHE A 155 -16.44 15.14 -15.46
C PHE A 155 -16.55 16.31 -14.48
N THR A 156 -15.70 16.34 -13.46
CA THR A 156 -15.64 17.43 -12.49
C THR A 156 -15.24 18.74 -13.16
N SER A 157 -14.25 18.70 -14.06
CA SER A 157 -13.83 19.89 -14.81
C SER A 157 -14.99 20.45 -15.65
N ARG A 158 -15.74 19.58 -16.33
CA ARG A 158 -16.93 20.00 -17.10
C ARG A 158 -18.03 20.61 -16.22
N ILE A 159 -18.30 20.05 -15.04
CA ILE A 159 -19.30 20.62 -14.12
C ILE A 159 -18.81 21.96 -13.57
N LEU A 160 -17.53 22.07 -13.27
CA LEU A 160 -16.92 23.30 -12.79
C LEU A 160 -17.09 24.42 -13.83
N ASP A 161 -16.80 24.15 -15.10
CA ASP A 161 -16.94 25.12 -16.19
C ASP A 161 -18.38 25.66 -16.28
N VAL A 162 -19.38 24.77 -16.25
CA VAL A 162 -20.81 25.14 -16.26
C VAL A 162 -21.20 25.95 -15.02
N SER A 163 -20.64 25.57 -13.85
CA SER A 163 -20.94 26.25 -12.58
C SER A 163 -20.34 27.66 -12.54
N VAL A 164 -19.12 27.82 -13.04
CA VAL A 164 -18.42 29.11 -13.16
C VAL A 164 -19.20 30.03 -14.10
N GLU A 165 -19.62 29.53 -15.26
CA GLU A 165 -20.41 30.29 -16.23
C GLU A 165 -21.73 30.79 -15.62
N ALA A 166 -22.47 29.90 -14.93
CA ALA A 166 -23.73 30.27 -14.29
C ALA A 166 -23.54 31.29 -13.15
N LEU A 167 -22.48 31.19 -12.34
CA LEU A 167 -22.22 32.13 -11.24
C LEU A 167 -21.90 33.54 -11.77
N VAL A 168 -21.11 33.65 -12.83
CA VAL A 168 -20.77 34.94 -13.45
C VAL A 168 -22.00 35.54 -14.14
N ASN A 169 -22.71 34.75 -14.95
CA ASN A 169 -23.78 35.26 -15.82
C ASN A 169 -25.11 35.46 -15.09
N GLU A 170 -25.47 34.59 -14.13
CA GLU A 170 -26.80 34.61 -13.50
C GLU A 170 -26.80 35.21 -12.09
N ARG A 171 -25.67 35.19 -11.39
CA ARG A 171 -25.56 35.65 -10.00
C ARG A 171 -24.74 36.93 -9.84
N SER A 172 -24.24 37.50 -10.95
CA SER A 172 -23.45 38.74 -10.97
C SER A 172 -22.21 38.70 -10.08
N TRP A 173 -21.63 37.51 -9.89
CA TRP A 173 -20.33 37.40 -9.21
C TRP A 173 -19.23 37.91 -10.13
N SER A 174 -18.20 38.55 -9.56
CA SER A 174 -17.07 38.96 -10.38
C SER A 174 -16.26 37.73 -10.82
N ALA A 175 -15.69 37.78 -12.03
CA ALA A 175 -14.85 36.71 -12.54
C ALA A 175 -13.66 36.41 -11.60
N ALA A 176 -13.10 37.44 -10.96
CA ALA A 176 -11.99 37.30 -10.02
C ALA A 176 -12.40 36.55 -8.74
N GLU A 177 -13.59 36.79 -8.20
CA GLU A 177 -14.10 36.05 -7.04
C GLU A 177 -14.32 34.57 -7.37
N VAL A 178 -14.91 34.29 -8.54
CA VAL A 178 -15.16 32.91 -8.99
C VAL A 178 -13.85 32.17 -9.26
N GLU A 179 -12.87 32.82 -9.89
CA GLU A 179 -11.54 32.24 -10.13
C GLU A 179 -10.84 31.90 -8.81
N ALA A 180 -10.89 32.81 -7.82
CA ALA A 180 -10.33 32.58 -6.50
C ALA A 180 -11.00 31.39 -5.77
N MET A 181 -12.29 31.15 -6.00
CA MET A 181 -13.06 30.06 -5.38
C MET A 181 -13.00 28.73 -6.15
N SER A 182 -12.65 28.77 -7.44
CA SER A 182 -12.65 27.60 -8.33
C SER A 182 -11.87 26.40 -7.79
N PRO A 183 -10.67 26.55 -7.19
CA PRO A 183 -9.95 25.42 -6.60
C PRO A 183 -10.71 24.75 -5.44
N ALA A 184 -11.33 25.53 -4.57
CA ALA A 184 -12.11 25.01 -3.44
C ALA A 184 -13.41 24.33 -3.90
N LEU A 185 -14.06 24.90 -4.93
CA LEU A 185 -15.25 24.31 -5.54
C LEU A 185 -14.91 22.98 -6.22
N LYS A 186 -13.80 22.93 -6.97
CA LYS A 186 -13.31 21.70 -7.60
C LYS A 186 -13.04 20.62 -6.55
N ALA A 187 -12.29 20.94 -5.50
CA ALA A 187 -12.00 20.00 -4.42
C ALA A 187 -13.28 19.46 -3.75
N SER A 188 -14.28 20.33 -3.55
CA SER A 188 -15.58 19.94 -2.97
C SER A 188 -16.35 18.99 -3.90
N LEU A 189 -16.34 19.24 -5.22
CA LEU A 189 -16.96 18.36 -6.20
C LEU A 189 -16.27 17.00 -6.27
N GLU A 190 -14.94 16.96 -6.29
CA GLU A 190 -14.15 15.72 -6.25
C GLU A 190 -14.49 14.89 -5.00
N GLU A 191 -14.53 15.53 -3.82
CA GLU A 191 -14.88 14.87 -2.57
C GLU A 191 -16.30 14.28 -2.60
N LEU A 192 -17.27 15.02 -3.16
CA LEU A 192 -18.65 14.54 -3.33
C LEU A 192 -18.72 13.30 -4.23
N PHE A 193 -18.03 13.31 -5.37
CA PHE A 193 -18.03 12.16 -6.28
C PHE A 193 -17.39 10.93 -5.65
N HIS A 194 -16.22 11.09 -5.02
CA HIS A 194 -15.56 9.95 -4.37
C HIS A 194 -16.37 9.43 -3.18
N THR A 195 -17.09 10.29 -2.46
CA THR A 195 -18.03 9.86 -1.41
C THR A 195 -19.21 9.09 -1.99
N ALA A 196 -19.75 9.52 -3.13
CA ALA A 196 -20.81 8.81 -3.84
C ALA A 196 -20.33 7.45 -4.36
N GLU A 197 -19.11 7.38 -4.91
CA GLU A 197 -18.48 6.12 -5.32
C GLU A 197 -18.30 5.17 -4.15
N LEU A 198 -17.75 5.64 -3.03
CA LEU A 198 -17.59 4.83 -1.83
C LEU A 198 -18.93 4.24 -1.38
N ARG A 199 -20.00 5.04 -1.34
CA ARG A 199 -21.34 4.56 -0.99
C ARG A 199 -21.86 3.52 -1.97
N ARG A 200 -21.67 3.74 -3.28
CA ARG A 200 -22.04 2.78 -4.32
C ARG A 200 -21.28 1.47 -4.16
N ASP A 201 -19.97 1.54 -3.90
CA ASP A 201 -19.10 0.39 -3.78
C ASP A 201 -19.45 -0.41 -2.52
N VAL A 202 -19.78 0.25 -1.40
CA VAL A 202 -20.34 -0.41 -0.20
C VAL A 202 -21.66 -1.11 -0.52
N GLN A 203 -22.57 -0.44 -1.23
CA GLN A 203 -23.87 -1.03 -1.62
C GLN A 203 -23.72 -2.26 -2.54
N ARG A 204 -22.71 -2.26 -3.42
CA ARG A 204 -22.39 -3.40 -4.30
C ARG A 204 -21.61 -4.50 -3.58
N GLY A 205 -21.08 -4.21 -2.40
CA GLY A 205 -20.19 -5.10 -1.68
C GLY A 205 -18.76 -5.13 -2.26
N ASP A 206 -18.38 -4.14 -3.08
CA ASP A 206 -17.00 -3.94 -3.54
C ASP A 206 -16.15 -3.23 -2.48
N ALA A 207 -16.80 -2.59 -1.50
CA ALA A 207 -16.18 -2.09 -0.28
C ALA A 207 -16.93 -2.60 0.97
N LEU A 208 -16.23 -2.69 2.09
CA LEU A 208 -16.74 -3.12 3.39
C LEU A 208 -16.40 -2.09 4.45
N GLU A 209 -17.32 -1.83 5.37
CA GLU A 209 -17.01 -1.07 6.59
C GLU A 209 -16.20 -1.94 7.56
N GLY A 210 -15.05 -1.45 8.01
CA GLY A 210 -14.14 -2.15 8.89
C GLY A 210 -12.67 -1.89 8.59
N HIS A 211 -11.78 -2.56 9.31
CA HIS A 211 -10.34 -2.50 9.08
C HIS A 211 -9.70 -3.87 8.96
N LEU A 212 -8.53 -3.86 8.35
CA LEU A 212 -7.66 -5.02 8.30
C LEU A 212 -6.84 -5.10 9.57
N ALA A 213 -6.59 -6.31 10.05
CA ALA A 213 -5.61 -6.51 11.11
C ALA A 213 -4.25 -5.94 10.67
N GLY A 214 -3.56 -5.29 11.60
CA GLY A 214 -2.21 -4.77 11.37
C GLY A 214 -1.13 -5.83 11.60
N PHE A 215 0.14 -5.45 11.34
CA PHE A 215 1.36 -6.18 11.69
C PHE A 215 1.42 -7.64 11.20
N GLY A 216 1.88 -7.82 9.94
CA GLY A 216 2.26 -9.13 9.41
C GLY A 216 1.10 -10.10 9.15
N SER A 217 -0.14 -9.71 9.48
CA SER A 217 -1.32 -10.50 9.12
C SER A 217 -1.53 -10.50 7.61
N ARG A 218 -1.77 -11.68 7.06
CA ARG A 218 -2.20 -11.83 5.67
C ARG A 218 -3.72 -11.69 5.64
N PRO A 219 -4.27 -10.67 4.95
CA PRO A 219 -5.71 -10.49 4.92
C PRO A 219 -6.40 -11.64 4.16
N PHE A 220 -5.71 -12.26 3.20
CA PHE A 220 -6.21 -13.43 2.49
C PHE A 220 -5.66 -14.74 3.06
N THR A 221 -6.46 -15.80 3.00
CA THR A 221 -5.94 -17.17 3.10
C THR A 221 -4.93 -17.45 1.98
N HIS A 222 -4.08 -18.44 2.18
CA HIS A 222 -3.07 -18.81 1.18
C HIS A 222 -3.68 -19.18 -0.18
N ASP A 223 -4.87 -19.80 -0.17
CA ASP A 223 -5.64 -20.15 -1.37
C ASP A 223 -6.51 -19.00 -1.90
N GLY A 224 -6.51 -17.84 -1.23
CA GLY A 224 -7.25 -16.64 -1.62
C GLY A 224 -8.76 -16.67 -1.36
N LYS A 225 -9.32 -17.81 -0.96
CA LYS A 225 -10.79 -17.99 -0.86
C LYS A 225 -11.45 -17.16 0.24
N PHE A 226 -10.70 -16.76 1.26
CA PHE A 226 -11.24 -16.01 2.39
C PHE A 226 -10.44 -14.74 2.65
N LEU A 227 -11.17 -13.69 2.98
CA LEU A 227 -10.68 -12.43 3.52
C LEU A 227 -11.01 -12.36 5.01
N PHE A 228 -10.00 -12.08 5.83
CA PHE A 228 -10.13 -11.77 7.26
C PHE A 228 -10.15 -10.26 7.47
N TYR A 229 -11.18 -9.77 8.17
CA TYR A 229 -11.28 -8.37 8.54
C TYR A 229 -12.05 -8.16 9.83
N ILE A 230 -11.92 -6.98 10.42
CA ILE A 230 -12.61 -6.59 11.65
C ILE A 230 -13.69 -5.59 11.27
N GLY A 231 -14.95 -5.96 11.49
CA GLY A 231 -16.12 -5.13 11.18
C GLY A 231 -16.90 -4.82 12.45
N GLY A 232 -16.93 -3.56 12.88
CA GLY A 232 -17.56 -3.18 14.15
C GLY A 232 -16.83 -3.74 15.37
N ILE A 233 -17.57 -4.34 16.32
CA ILE A 233 -17.03 -4.84 17.62
C ILE A 233 -16.58 -6.32 17.52
N VAL A 234 -16.77 -7.00 16.39
CA VAL A 234 -16.51 -8.45 16.23
C VAL A 234 -15.73 -8.72 14.94
N GLY A 235 -14.85 -9.73 14.95
CA GLY A 235 -14.12 -10.16 13.74
C GLY A 235 -15.02 -10.96 12.78
N TRP A 236 -14.86 -10.74 11.47
CA TRP A 236 -15.66 -11.39 10.42
C TRP A 236 -14.78 -12.02 9.33
N THR A 237 -15.32 -13.03 8.66
CA THR A 237 -14.73 -13.65 7.46
C THR A 237 -15.67 -13.47 6.28
N ARG A 238 -15.11 -13.16 5.10
CA ARG A 238 -15.86 -13.09 3.84
C ARG A 238 -15.25 -14.05 2.83
N ARG A 239 -16.09 -14.82 2.15
CA ARG A 239 -15.69 -15.61 0.98
C ARG A 239 -15.55 -14.68 -0.23
N ILE A 240 -14.39 -14.73 -0.87
CA ILE A 240 -14.03 -13.94 -2.06
C ILE A 240 -14.29 -14.78 -3.32
#